data_AF-A0A852K864-F1
#
_entry.id   AF-A0A852K864-F1
#
_cell.length_a   1.000
_cell.length_b   1.000
_cell.length_c   1.000
_cell.angle_alpha   90.00
_cell.angle_beta   90.00
_cell.angle_gamma   90.00
#
_symmetry.space_group_name_H-M   'P 1'
#
loop_
_entity.id
_entity.type
_entity.pdbx_description
1 polymer ?
#
loop_
_entity_poly.entity_id
_entity_poly.type
_entity_poly.pdbx_seq_one_letter_code
_entity_poly.pdbx_strand_id
1 'polypeptide(L)'
;FSGVLAEDVLRELLELQERLTALTAWAPGLDRPVRLSDVCYAPLNPTEPVLGDCCINSVIQYFQNNRSHLAMMAAQSHGDATGTADWRDHLIYCVNSPLSFKDITALELSCMANYGGP
;
A
#
# COMPACT_ATOMS: atom_id res chain seq x y z
N PHE A 1 -18.42 7.60 -3.59
CA PHE A 1 -17.03 7.99 -3.25
C PHE A 1 -16.77 9.40 -3.75
N SER A 2 -15.91 10.16 -3.05
CA SER A 2 -15.39 11.44 -3.54
C SER A 2 -14.51 11.23 -4.77
N GLY A 3 -14.43 12.21 -5.68
CA GLY A 3 -13.56 12.13 -6.86
C GLY A 3 -12.08 12.01 -6.54
N VAL A 4 -11.64 12.44 -5.35
CA VAL A 4 -10.26 12.25 -4.86
C VAL A 4 -9.90 10.77 -4.69
N LEU A 5 -10.90 9.91 -4.49
CA LEU A 5 -10.73 8.47 -4.39
C LEU A 5 -11.08 7.75 -5.70
N ALA A 6 -11.11 8.44 -6.83
CA ALA A 6 -11.27 7.76 -8.12
C ALA A 6 -10.06 6.83 -8.37
N GLU A 7 -10.31 5.66 -8.98
CA GLU A 7 -9.28 4.62 -9.12
C GLU A 7 -8.10 5.07 -9.98
N ASP A 8 -8.35 5.85 -11.02
CA ASP A 8 -7.33 6.49 -11.84
C ASP A 8 -6.45 7.44 -11.01
N VAL A 9 -7.04 8.24 -10.12
CA VAL A 9 -6.29 9.10 -9.19
C VAL A 9 -5.43 8.27 -8.23
N LEU A 10 -5.95 7.15 -7.71
CA LEU A 10 -5.18 6.25 -6.84
C LEU A 10 -4.02 5.58 -7.59
N ARG A 11 -4.20 5.25 -8.87
CA ARG A 11 -3.14 4.72 -9.73
C ARG A 11 -2.04 5.75 -9.96
N GLU A 12 -2.40 6.98 -10.33
CA GLU A 12 -1.45 8.10 -10.48
C GLU A 12 -0.69 8.41 -9.18
N LEU A 13 -1.37 8.35 -8.03
CA LEU A 13 -0.76 8.48 -6.71
C LEU A 13 0.27 7.37 -6.44
N LEU A 14 -0.06 6.12 -6.77
CA LEU A 14 0.88 4.99 -6.66
C LEU A 14 2.10 5.19 -7.57
N GLU A 15 1.92 5.63 -8.83
CA GLU A 15 3.04 5.90 -9.73
C GLU A 15 3.96 6.99 -9.19
N LEU A 16 3.37 8.07 -8.66
CA LEU A 16 4.13 9.15 -8.04
C LEU A 16 4.93 8.64 -6.84
N GLN A 17 4.31 7.82 -5.98
CA GLN A 17 4.97 7.25 -4.81
C GLN A 17 6.12 6.30 -5.21
N GLU A 18 5.91 5.43 -6.20
CA GLU A 18 6.95 4.56 -6.77
C GLU A 18 8.14 5.39 -7.29
N ARG A 19 7.87 6.49 -7.99
CA ARG A 19 8.92 7.39 -8.49
C ARG A 19 9.69 8.08 -7.36
N LEU A 20 8.99 8.59 -6.34
CA LEU A 20 9.62 9.25 -5.19
C LEU A 20 10.49 8.28 -4.39
N THR A 21 10.01 7.06 -4.18
CA THR A 21 10.73 6.03 -3.41
C THR A 21 11.92 5.44 -4.15
N ALA A 22 11.92 5.49 -5.48
CA ALA A 22 13.04 5.08 -6.32
C ALA A 22 14.12 6.17 -6.49
N LEU A 23 13.91 7.39 -5.98
CA LEU A 23 14.89 8.47 -6.09
C LEU A 23 16.21 8.08 -5.43
N THR A 24 17.29 8.55 -6.05
CA THR A 24 18.64 8.43 -5.52
C THR A 24 19.34 9.78 -5.53
N ALA A 25 20.26 9.98 -4.60
CA ALA A 25 21.04 11.20 -4.50
C ALA A 25 22.53 10.91 -4.24
N TRP A 26 23.41 11.74 -4.77
CA TRP A 26 24.83 11.71 -4.42
C TRP A 26 25.08 12.57 -3.18
N ALA A 27 25.79 12.01 -2.21
CA ALA A 27 26.20 12.73 -1.00
C ALA A 27 27.74 12.82 -0.96
N PRO A 28 28.31 13.99 -0.61
CA PRO A 28 29.75 14.13 -0.45
C PRO A 28 30.31 13.10 0.53
N GLY A 29 31.41 12.45 0.16
CA GLY A 29 32.07 11.43 0.99
C GLY A 29 31.52 10.01 0.86
N LEU A 30 30.46 9.79 0.08
CA LEU A 30 29.98 8.46 -0.29
C LEU A 30 30.32 8.17 -1.76
N ASP A 31 31.00 7.05 -2.01
CA ASP A 31 31.30 6.55 -3.36
C ASP A 31 30.15 5.70 -3.94
N ARG A 32 28.92 5.99 -3.51
CA ARG A 32 27.70 5.33 -4.00
C ARG A 32 26.49 6.27 -3.90
N PRO A 33 25.48 6.09 -4.75
CA PRO A 33 24.20 6.77 -4.58
C PRO A 33 23.51 6.35 -3.29
N VAL A 34 22.93 7.33 -2.59
CA VAL A 34 22.07 7.17 -1.42
C VAL A 34 20.63 6.94 -1.89
N ARG A 35 19.98 5.92 -1.33
CA ARG A 35 18.58 5.53 -1.56
C ARG A 35 17.73 5.91 -0.35
N LEU A 36 16.40 5.87 -0.50
CA LEU A 36 15.50 6.07 0.63
C LEU A 36 15.77 5.09 1.78
N SER A 37 16.02 3.82 1.47
CA SER A 37 16.34 2.80 2.48
C SER A 37 17.60 3.07 3.29
N ASP A 38 18.52 3.90 2.79
CA ASP A 38 19.74 4.25 3.54
C ASP A 38 19.49 5.24 4.69
N VAL A 39 18.34 5.94 4.67
CA VAL A 39 18.06 7.07 5.58
C VAL A 39 16.67 7.02 6.20
N CYS A 40 15.79 6.13 5.75
CA CYS A 40 14.41 6.08 6.22
C CYS A 40 14.31 5.54 7.64
N TYR A 41 13.22 5.93 8.32
CA TYR A 41 12.81 5.26 9.55
C TYR A 41 12.12 3.93 9.21
N ALA A 42 12.63 2.84 9.79
CA ALA A 42 12.10 1.48 9.63
C ALA A 42 11.80 0.87 11.01
N PRO A 43 10.52 0.76 11.42
CA PRO A 43 10.18 0.37 12.80
C PRO A 43 10.43 -1.11 13.10
N LEU A 44 10.32 -2.00 12.10
CA LEU A 44 10.45 -3.45 12.30
C LEU A 44 11.84 -4.00 11.95
N ASN A 45 12.52 -3.41 10.97
CA ASN A 45 13.86 -3.82 10.54
C ASN A 45 14.83 -2.61 10.50
N PRO A 46 15.28 -2.10 11.67
CA PRO A 46 16.02 -0.84 11.75
C PRO A 46 17.50 -0.94 11.34
N THR A 47 18.10 -2.13 11.31
CA THR A 47 19.55 -2.29 11.11
C THR A 47 19.93 -2.33 9.63
N GLU A 48 19.17 -3.07 8.83
CA GLU A 48 19.41 -3.23 7.39
C GLU A 48 18.07 -3.18 6.63
N PRO A 49 17.38 -2.02 6.66
CA PRO A 49 16.08 -1.89 6.03
C PRO A 49 16.18 -2.04 4.51
N VAL A 50 15.24 -2.79 3.93
CA VAL A 50 14.92 -2.69 2.51
C VAL A 50 13.86 -1.62 2.29
N LEU A 51 13.57 -1.24 1.04
CA LEU A 51 12.57 -0.21 0.73
C LEU A 51 11.18 -0.53 1.33
N GLY A 52 10.82 -1.81 1.39
CA GLY A 52 9.56 -2.27 1.98
C GLY A 52 9.45 -2.05 3.51
N ASP A 53 10.58 -1.85 4.19
CA ASP A 53 10.62 -1.59 5.64
C ASP A 53 10.49 -0.11 5.98
N CYS A 54 10.64 0.78 4.99
CA CYS A 54 10.53 2.22 5.20
C CYS A 54 9.09 2.62 5.56
N CYS A 55 8.94 3.38 6.64
CA CYS A 55 7.65 3.91 7.08
C CYS A 55 7.14 4.97 6.09
N ILE A 56 6.22 4.55 5.20
CA ILE A 56 5.55 5.40 4.21
C ILE A 56 4.05 5.28 4.44
N ASN A 57 3.42 6.38 4.87
CA ASN A 57 1.98 6.43 5.14
C ASN A 57 1.22 7.02 3.96
N SER A 58 0.31 6.24 3.39
CA SER A 58 -0.52 6.60 2.24
C SER A 58 -1.73 5.68 2.19
N VAL A 59 -2.84 6.12 1.57
CA VAL A 59 -4.02 5.26 1.33
C VAL A 59 -3.67 3.99 0.53
N ILE A 60 -2.61 4.06 -0.28
CA ILE A 60 -2.14 2.96 -1.10
C ILE A 60 -1.47 1.84 -0.27
N GLN A 61 -1.15 2.10 1.01
CA GLN A 61 -0.63 1.06 1.90
C GLN A 61 -1.65 -0.02 2.27
N TYR A 62 -2.96 0.28 2.22
CA TYR A 62 -3.98 -0.76 2.34
C TYR A 62 -3.87 -1.80 1.23
N PHE A 63 -3.29 -1.42 0.09
CA PHE A 63 -3.00 -2.31 -1.03
C PHE A 63 -1.51 -2.71 -1.08
N GLN A 64 -0.77 -2.52 0.01
CA GLN A 64 0.66 -2.83 0.16
C GLN A 64 1.55 -2.25 -0.97
N ASN A 65 1.16 -1.09 -1.51
CA ASN A 65 1.81 -0.47 -2.68
C ASN A 65 1.85 -1.40 -3.92
N ASN A 66 0.86 -2.26 -4.07
CA ASN A 66 0.79 -3.25 -5.14
C ASN A 66 -0.35 -2.93 -6.11
N ARG A 67 0.01 -2.60 -7.36
CA ARG A 67 -0.94 -2.31 -8.45
C ARG A 67 -1.93 -3.44 -8.70
N SER A 68 -1.49 -4.69 -8.54
CA SER A 68 -2.34 -5.86 -8.74
C SER A 68 -3.37 -6.02 -7.62
N HIS A 69 -3.04 -5.63 -6.38
CA HIS A 69 -4.01 -5.61 -5.28
C HIS A 69 -5.07 -4.53 -5.51
N LEU A 70 -4.67 -3.32 -5.94
CA LEU A 70 -5.60 -2.24 -6.26
C LEU A 70 -6.54 -2.60 -7.44
N ALA A 71 -6.05 -3.35 -8.42
CA ALA A 71 -6.83 -3.78 -9.59
C ALA A 71 -7.64 -5.08 -9.35
N MET A 72 -7.54 -5.68 -8.16
CA MET A 72 -8.14 -6.98 -7.89
C MET A 72 -9.66 -6.88 -7.82
N MET A 73 -10.33 -7.87 -8.40
CA MET A 73 -11.77 -8.05 -8.31
C MET A 73 -12.09 -9.52 -8.05
N ALA A 74 -13.09 -9.79 -7.21
CA ALA A 74 -13.50 -11.15 -6.89
C ALA A 74 -15.03 -11.28 -6.82
N ALA A 75 -15.57 -12.35 -7.38
CA ALA A 75 -16.99 -12.65 -7.22
C ALA A 75 -17.28 -13.01 -5.76
N GLN A 76 -18.32 -12.40 -5.18
CA GLN A 76 -18.70 -12.62 -3.79
C GLN A 76 -20.21 -12.81 -3.70
N SER A 77 -20.66 -13.74 -2.86
CA SER A 77 -22.07 -13.92 -2.53
C SER A 77 -22.32 -13.63 -1.06
N HIS A 78 -23.42 -12.94 -0.77
CA HIS A 78 -23.92 -12.68 0.58
C HIS A 78 -25.41 -13.00 0.64
N GLY A 79 -25.74 -14.15 1.26
CA GLY A 79 -27.09 -14.72 1.16
C GLY A 79 -27.41 -15.08 -0.28
N ASP A 80 -28.56 -14.62 -0.78
CA ASP A 80 -29.02 -14.86 -2.16
C ASP A 80 -28.48 -13.83 -3.17
N ALA A 81 -27.75 -12.81 -2.72
CA ALA A 81 -27.18 -11.78 -3.58
C ALA A 81 -25.74 -12.15 -4.00
N THR A 82 -25.46 -12.09 -5.30
CA THR A 82 -24.11 -12.21 -5.85
C THR A 82 -23.68 -10.85 -6.42
N GLY A 83 -22.46 -10.44 -6.09
CA GLY A 83 -21.83 -9.22 -6.55
C GLY A 83 -20.34 -9.43 -6.81
N THR A 84 -19.61 -8.32 -6.92
CA THR A 84 -18.17 -8.32 -7.10
C THR A 84 -17.56 -7.42 -6.06
N ALA A 85 -16.63 -7.96 -5.27
CA ALA A 85 -15.77 -7.19 -4.39
C ALA A 85 -14.66 -6.55 -5.22
N ASP A 86 -14.43 -5.25 -5.01
CA ASP A 86 -13.33 -4.51 -5.62
C ASP A 86 -12.56 -3.68 -4.57
N TRP A 87 -11.65 -2.82 -5.02
CA TRP A 87 -10.84 -1.98 -4.14
C TRP A 87 -11.65 -1.09 -3.19
N ARG A 88 -12.90 -0.75 -3.54
CA ARG A 88 -13.77 0.08 -2.70
C ARG A 88 -14.17 -0.67 -1.44
N ASP A 89 -14.55 -1.93 -1.58
CA ASP A 89 -14.96 -2.77 -0.46
C ASP A 89 -13.79 -3.01 0.49
N HIS A 90 -12.62 -3.34 -0.08
CA HIS A 90 -11.38 -3.48 0.68
C HIS A 90 -11.02 -2.19 1.43
N LEU A 91 -11.03 -1.04 0.73
CA LEU A 91 -10.74 0.25 1.33
C LEU A 91 -11.70 0.55 2.48
N ILE A 92 -13.01 0.45 2.27
CA ILE A 92 -14.02 0.69 3.32
C ILE A 92 -13.76 -0.22 4.52
N TYR A 93 -13.47 -1.49 4.29
CA TYR A 93 -13.18 -2.41 5.38
C TYR A 93 -11.96 -1.95 6.19
N CYS A 94 -10.85 -1.60 5.53
CA CYS A 94 -9.62 -1.24 6.22
C CYS A 94 -9.67 0.10 6.95
N VAL A 95 -10.38 1.13 6.44
CA VAL A 95 -10.58 2.36 7.23
C VAL A 95 -11.41 2.12 8.49
N ASN A 96 -12.31 1.13 8.49
CA ASN A 96 -13.12 0.78 9.65
C ASN A 96 -12.45 -0.25 10.58
N SER A 97 -11.47 -1.01 10.08
CA SER A 97 -10.78 -2.09 10.81
C SER A 97 -9.30 -2.18 10.41
N PRO A 98 -8.50 -1.13 10.70
CA PRO A 98 -7.13 -1.00 10.17
C PRO A 98 -6.15 -2.05 10.69
N LEU A 99 -6.44 -2.65 11.85
CA LEU A 99 -5.63 -3.71 12.46
C LEU A 99 -5.92 -5.11 11.89
N SER A 100 -6.74 -5.23 10.85
CA SER A 100 -7.10 -6.53 10.30
C SER A 100 -6.00 -7.10 9.41
N PHE A 101 -5.62 -8.35 9.68
CA PHE A 101 -4.67 -9.10 8.86
C PHE A 101 -5.27 -9.61 7.55
N LYS A 102 -6.60 -9.62 7.43
CA LYS A 102 -7.33 -10.12 6.27
C LYS A 102 -8.74 -9.53 6.26
N ASP A 103 -9.13 -8.95 5.14
CA ASP A 103 -10.48 -8.45 4.95
C ASP A 103 -11.51 -9.58 4.89
N ILE A 104 -12.78 -9.20 5.03
CA ILE A 104 -13.90 -10.16 5.00
C ILE A 104 -14.49 -10.33 3.59
N THR A 105 -13.85 -9.72 2.58
CA THR A 105 -14.31 -9.82 1.20
C THR A 105 -13.71 -11.07 0.56
N ALA A 106 -14.13 -11.37 -0.67
CA ALA A 106 -13.51 -12.44 -1.46
C ALA A 106 -12.09 -12.09 -1.96
N LEU A 107 -11.60 -10.87 -1.73
CA LEU A 107 -10.24 -10.44 -2.07
C LEU A 107 -9.20 -10.97 -1.07
N GLU A 108 -9.59 -11.16 0.19
CA GLU A 108 -8.76 -11.73 1.25
C GLU A 108 -7.44 -10.96 1.51
N LEU A 109 -7.46 -9.65 1.34
CA LEU A 109 -6.29 -8.78 1.44
C LEU A 109 -6.06 -8.27 2.88
N SER A 110 -4.80 -8.07 3.27
CA SER A 110 -4.44 -7.46 4.57
C SER A 110 -4.71 -5.96 4.57
N CYS A 111 -5.07 -5.39 5.73
CA CYS A 111 -5.14 -3.94 5.92
C CYS A 111 -3.83 -3.32 6.42
N MET A 112 -2.82 -4.15 6.70
CA MET A 112 -1.51 -3.68 7.15
C MET A 112 -0.70 -3.13 5.97
N ALA A 113 0.07 -2.08 6.23
CA ALA A 113 1.10 -1.60 5.34
C ALA A 113 2.18 -2.67 5.10
N ASN A 114 2.91 -2.56 4.00
CA ASN A 114 4.00 -3.50 3.67
C ASN A 114 5.15 -3.50 4.71
N TYR A 115 5.37 -2.38 5.41
CA TYR A 115 6.34 -2.27 6.51
C TYR A 115 5.81 -2.83 7.84
N GLY A 116 4.59 -3.38 7.87
CA GLY A 116 3.99 -4.05 9.02
C GLY A 116 3.31 -3.14 10.06
N GLY A 117 3.05 -1.88 9.72
CA GLY A 117 2.19 -0.98 10.52
C GLY A 117 0.74 -0.96 10.06
N PRO A 118 -0.22 -0.62 10.94
CA PRO A 118 -1.62 -0.40 10.58
C PRO A 118 -1.93 1.03 10.13
#